data_AF-A0A2V5HUF7-F1
#
_entry.id   AF-A0A2V5HUF7-F1
#
_cell.length_a   1.000
_cell.length_b   1.000
_cell.length_c   1.000
_cell.angle_alpha   90.00
_cell.angle_beta   90.00
_cell.angle_gamma   90.00
#
_symmetry.space_group_name_H-M   'P 1'
#
loop_
_entity.id
_entity.type
_entity.pdbx_description
1 polymer ?
#
loop_
_entity_poly.entity_id
_entity_poly.type
_entity_poly.pdbx_seq_one_letter_code
_entity_poly.pdbx_strand_id
1 'polypeptide(L)' 'GSGYMVGLEVFHQLHCLVKVYFVPAHCIDSIRLSLQCQADLTLIPFKWVSGYLEPWPDFRTTHQCKNFEKIREW' A
#
# COMPACT_ATOMS: atom_id res chain seq x y z
N GLY A 1 -4.98 1.51 -24.22
CA GLY A 1 -6.00 2.42 -23.67
C GLY A 1 -5.34 3.35 -22.68
N SER A 2 -5.55 4.65 -22.80
CA SER A 2 -4.99 5.70 -21.92
C SER A 2 -5.81 5.85 -20.63
N GLY A 3 -5.89 4.79 -19.82
CA GLY A 3 -6.59 4.80 -18.53
C GLY A 3 -5.64 5.07 -17.37
N TYR A 4 -6.06 5.91 -16.43
CA TYR A 4 -5.42 6.05 -15.13
C TYR A 4 -5.96 4.96 -14.22
N MET A 5 -5.07 4.13 -13.69
CA MET A 5 -5.41 3.13 -12.68
C MET A 5 -4.86 3.62 -11.34
N VAL A 6 -5.73 3.65 -10.32
CA VAL A 6 -5.36 4.02 -8.96
C VAL A 6 -5.92 2.96 -8.01
N GLY A 7 -5.18 2.65 -6.95
CA GLY A 7 -5.62 1.74 -5.90
C GLY A 7 -5.38 2.35 -4.53
N LEU A 8 -6.11 1.86 -3.51
CA LEU A 8 -5.82 2.25 -2.13
C LEU A 8 -4.59 1.49 -1.63
N GLU A 9 -3.66 2.21 -1.00
CA GLU A 9 -2.43 1.66 -0.42
C GLU A 9 -2.70 0.55 0.61
N VAL A 10 -3.76 0.68 1.41
CA VAL A 10 -4.20 -0.38 2.34
C VAL A 10 -4.34 -1.76 1.66
N PHE A 11 -4.80 -1.82 0.41
CA PHE A 11 -4.90 -3.10 -0.31
C PHE A 11 -3.56 -3.63 -0.81
N HIS A 12 -2.63 -2.73 -1.15
CA HIS A 12 -1.26 -3.13 -1.46
C HIS A 12 -0.60 -3.74 -0.23
N GLN A 13 -0.82 -3.17 0.95
CA GLN A 13 -0.26 -3.70 2.20
C GLN A 13 -0.90 -5.03 2.62
N LEU A 14 -2.20 -5.20 2.37
CA LEU A 14 -2.91 -6.46 2.62
C LEU A 14 -2.41 -7.62 1.75
N HIS A 15 -1.88 -7.37 0.54
CA HIS A 15 -1.29 -8.45 -0.26
C HIS A 15 -0.15 -9.16 0.49
N CYS A 16 0.58 -8.43 1.35
CA CYS A 16 1.67 -8.96 2.17
C CYS A 16 1.15 -9.93 3.24
N LEU A 17 -0.06 -9.71 3.77
CA LEU A 17 -0.72 -10.60 4.73
C LEU A 17 -1.26 -11.86 4.02
N VAL A 18 -1.72 -11.74 2.77
CA VAL A 18 -2.27 -12.86 1.99
C VAL A 18 -1.17 -13.79 1.45
N LYS A 19 0.07 -13.31 1.28
CA LYS A 19 1.24 -14.15 0.94
C LYS A 19 1.80 -14.89 2.17
N VAL A 20 0.97 -15.73 2.79
CA VAL A 20 1.26 -16.47 4.05
C VAL A 20 2.50 -17.38 3.96
N TYR A 21 2.91 -17.80 2.76
CA TYR A 21 4.02 -18.73 2.57
C TYR A 21 5.40 -18.08 2.41
N PHE A 22 5.47 -16.78 2.13
CA PHE A 22 6.74 -16.06 1.98
C PHE A 22 6.50 -14.59 2.30
N VAL A 23 6.91 -14.18 3.50
CA VAL A 23 6.89 -12.78 3.92
C VAL A 23 8.32 -12.25 3.82
N PRO A 24 8.67 -11.51 2.75
CA PRO A 24 9.93 -10.79 2.67
C PRO A 24 10.14 -9.90 3.91
N ALA A 25 11.38 -9.70 4.34
CA ALA A 25 11.68 -8.83 5.48
C ALA A 25 11.10 -7.41 5.33
N HIS A 26 11.10 -6.87 4.10
CA HIS A 26 10.49 -5.57 3.81
C HIS A 26 8.96 -5.54 4.01
N CYS A 27 8.28 -6.70 3.91
CA CYS A 27 6.85 -6.80 4.17
C CYS A 27 6.54 -6.71 5.68
N ILE A 28 7.43 -7.19 6.55
CA ILE A 28 7.25 -7.07 8.00
C ILE A 28 7.32 -5.60 8.43
N ASP A 29 8.30 -4.86 7.92
CA ASP A 29 8.43 -3.42 8.20
C ASP A 29 7.24 -2.64 7.64
N SER A 30 6.76 -2.99 6.43
CA SER A 30 5.56 -2.38 5.85
C SER A 30 4.28 -2.70 6.63
N ILE A 31 4.09 -3.92 7.13
CA ILE A 31 2.93 -4.29 7.95
C ILE A 31 2.98 -3.56 9.31
N ARG A 32 4.16 -3.49 9.94
CA ARG A 32 4.33 -2.77 11.20
C ARG A 32 4.04 -1.27 11.03
N LEU A 33 4.59 -0.64 9.99
CA LEU A 33 4.32 0.76 9.67
C LEU A 33 2.82 0.95 9.37
N SER A 34 2.19 -0.01 8.69
CA SER A 34 0.74 0.02 8.44
C SER A 34 -0.09 -0.02 9.72
N LEU A 35 0.19 -0.95 10.62
CA LEU A 35 -0.55 -1.08 11.88
C LEU A 35 -0.35 0.13 12.82
N GLN A 36 0.85 0.72 12.85
CA GLN A 36 1.17 1.85 13.74
C GLN A 36 0.73 3.20 13.19
N CYS A 37 0.65 3.35 11.86
CA CYS A 37 0.40 4.64 11.21
C CYS A 37 -0.87 4.70 10.33
N GLN A 38 -1.45 3.57 9.92
CA GLN A 38 -2.25 3.51 8.68
C GLN A 38 -3.59 2.78 8.84
N ALA A 39 -4.66 3.56 8.98
CA ALA A 39 -5.79 3.41 8.06
C ALA A 39 -5.49 4.29 6.83
N ASP A 40 -4.44 3.96 6.08
CA ASP A 40 -3.95 4.82 5.00
C ASP A 40 -4.81 4.69 3.76
N LEU A 41 -5.60 5.75 3.51
CA LEU A 41 -6.46 5.89 2.35
C LEU A 41 -5.75 6.59 1.17
N THR A 42 -4.42 6.72 1.22
CA THR A 42 -3.63 7.30 0.12
C THR A 42 -3.81 6.48 -1.15
N LEU A 43 -3.96 7.18 -2.27
CA LEU A 43 -4.08 6.58 -3.59
C LEU A 43 -2.68 6.30 -4.15
N ILE A 44 -2.44 5.05 -4.55
CA ILE A 44 -1.28 4.67 -5.36
C ILE A 44 -1.64 4.78 -6.83
N PRO A 45 -0.94 5.61 -7.62
CA PRO A 45 -1.08 5.60 -9.07
C PRO A 45 -0.32 4.41 -9.68
N PHE A 46 -0.95 3.77 -10.67
CA PHE A 46 -0.36 2.71 -11.47
C PHE A 46 0.02 3.27 -12.84
N LYS A 47 1.28 3.07 -13.22
CA LYS A 47 1.84 3.54 -14.50
C LYS A 47 2.11 2.37 -15.44
N TRP A 48 1.83 2.56 -16.71
CA TRP A 48 2.21 1.61 -17.75
C TRP A 48 3.71 1.73 -18.03
N VAL A 49 4.45 0.64 -17.82
CA VAL A 49 5.90 0.57 -18.07
C VAL A 49 6.14 -0.40 -19.23
N SER A 50 6.92 0.02 -20.22
CA SER A 50 7.28 -0.84 -21.37
C SER A 50 7.99 -2.11 -20.89
N GLY A 51 7.59 -3.27 -21.41
CA GLY A 51 8.15 -4.58 -21.03
C GLY A 51 7.38 -5.32 -19.94
N TYR A 52 6.33 -4.72 -19.37
CA TYR A 52 5.44 -5.38 -18.42
C TYR A 52 4.03 -5.49 -18.97
N LEU A 53 3.40 -6.65 -18.72
CA LEU A 53 2.02 -6.94 -19.14
C LEU A 53 0.98 -6.20 -18.26
N GLU A 54 1.38 -5.82 -17.05
CA GLU A 54 0.52 -5.17 -16.06
C GLU A 54 1.11 -3.80 -15.66
N PRO A 55 0.25 -2.83 -15.30
CA PRO A 55 0.72 -1.53 -14.88
C PRO A 55 1.41 -1.62 -13.52
N TRP A 56 2.53 -0.92 -13.38
CA TRP A 56 3.35 -0.95 -12.17
C TRP A 56 2.91 0.13 -11.17
N PRO A 57 2.80 -0.22 -9.88
CA PRO A 57 2.51 0.78 -8.84
C PRO A 57 3.68 1.77 -8.71
N ASP A 58 3.36 3.06 -8.56
CA ASP A 58 4.32 4.11 -8.23
C ASP A 58 4.18 4.51 -6.77
N PHE A 59 5.10 4.03 -5.93
CA PHE A 59 5.09 4.26 -4.48
C PHE A 59 5.59 5.65 -4.06
N ARG A 60 5.85 6.56 -5.00
CA ARG A 60 6.25 7.94 -4.70
C ARG A 60 5.02 8.77 -4.34
N THR A 61 4.30 8.36 -3.31
CA THR A 61 3.13 9.06 -2.77
C THR A 61 3.47 9.55 -1.36
N THR A 62 2.88 10.68 -0.97
CA THR A 62 3.07 11.20 0.39
C THR A 62 2.02 10.60 1.29
N HIS A 63 2.45 9.69 2.15
CA HIS A 63 1.60 9.09 3.18
C HIS A 63 1.40 10.06 4.35
N GLN A 64 0.20 10.05 4.94
CA GLN A 64 -0.06 10.74 6.21
C GLN A 64 -0.49 9.73 7.26
N CYS A 65 0.31 9.59 8.32
CA CYS A 65 -0.07 8.80 9.48
C CYS A 65 -1.29 9.42 10.18
N LYS A 66 -2.24 8.58 10.59
CA LYS A 66 -3.29 8.97 11.54
C LYS A 66 -2.89 8.58 12.95
N ASN A 67 -3.32 9.36 13.94
CA ASN A 67 -3.04 9.05 15.34
C ASN A 67 -3.84 7.79 15.73
N PHE A 68 -3.14 6.67 15.93
CA PHE A 68 -3.73 5.38 16.25
C PHE A 68 -4.52 5.40 17.58
N GLU A 69 -4.02 6.11 18.59
CA GLU A 69 -4.68 6.21 19.90
C GLU A 69 -6.07 6.86 19.76
N LYS A 70 -6.19 7.91 18.93
CA LYS A 70 -7.49 8.55 18.64
C LYS A 70 -8.48 7.64 17.93
N ILE A 71 -8.03 6.66 17.16
CA ILE A 71 -8.89 5.69 16.48
C ILE A 71 -9.34 4.60 17.46
N ARG A 72 -8.45 4.16 18.36
CA ARG A 72 -8.78 3.18 19.40
C ARG A 72 -9.83 3.70 20.39
N GLU A 73 -9.88 5.02 20.59
CA GLU A 73 -10.77 5.69 21.53
C GLU A 73 -12.12 6.14 20.93
N TRP A 74 -12.36 5.92 19.62
CA TRP A 74 -13.61 6.25 18.92
C TRP A 74 -14.63 5.11 19.00
#